data_AF-A0A7V9K3B1-F1
#
_entry.id   AF-A0A7V9K3B1-F1
#
_cell.length_a   1.000
_cell.length_b   1.000
_cell.length_c   1.000
_cell.angle_alpha   90.00
_cell.angle_beta   90.00
_cell.angle_gamma   90.00
#
_symmetry.space_group_name_H-M   'P 1'
#
loop_
_entity.id
_entity.type
_entity.pdbx_description
1 polymer ?
#
loop_
_entity_poly.entity_id
_entity_poly.type
_entity_poly.pdbx_seq_one_letter_code
_entity_poly.pdbx_strand_id
1 'polypeptide(L)'
;MKRTTVSLPDDVAITLSREARRRGVSASEIAREALADHLGMNGTAKPREIPFAGLFRSSGEHWGTAADIEEIIKRDWTDDLLRGG
;
A
#
# COMPACT_ATOMS: atom_id res chain seq x y z
N MET A 1 -24.66 4.17 -1.54
CA MET A 1 -24.32 2.74 -1.81
C MET A 1 -24.47 2.46 -3.30
N LYS A 2 -23.53 1.69 -3.88
CA LYS A 2 -23.63 1.17 -5.26
C LYS A 2 -23.91 -0.34 -5.18
N ARG A 3 -24.80 -0.86 -6.04
CA ARG A 3 -25.08 -2.30 -6.13
C ARG A 3 -24.07 -2.96 -7.07
N THR A 4 -23.40 -4.00 -6.58
CA THR A 4 -22.49 -4.84 -7.38
C THR A 4 -22.97 -6.27 -7.26
N THR A 5 -23.13 -6.96 -8.39
CA THR A 5 -23.45 -8.39 -8.45
C THR A 5 -22.16 -9.16 -8.69
N VAL A 6 -21.87 -10.15 -7.86
CA VAL A 6 -20.69 -11.01 -7.98
C VAL A 6 -21.11 -12.47 -7.94
N SER A 7 -20.50 -13.30 -8.78
CA SER A 7 -20.65 -14.75 -8.69
C SER A 7 -19.68 -15.28 -7.64
N LEU A 8 -20.17 -16.12 -6.74
CA LEU A 8 -19.37 -16.78 -5.71
C LEU A 8 -19.44 -18.29 -5.89
N PRO A 9 -18.38 -19.04 -5.56
CA PRO A 9 -18.46 -20.48 -5.38
C PRO A 9 -19.56 -20.87 -4.38
N ASP A 10 -20.23 -21.99 -4.61
CA ASP A 10 -21.39 -22.42 -3.83
C ASP A 10 -21.07 -22.62 -2.34
N ASP A 11 -19.89 -23.19 -2.05
CA ASP A 11 -19.39 -23.40 -0.69
C ASP A 11 -19.20 -22.08 0.07
N VAL A 12 -18.68 -21.05 -0.61
CA VAL A 12 -18.55 -19.68 -0.07
C VAL A 12 -19.92 -19.07 0.19
N ALA A 13 -20.86 -19.21 -0.74
CA ALA A 13 -22.22 -18.68 -0.61
C ALA A 13 -22.98 -19.33 0.57
N ILE A 14 -22.84 -20.65 0.75
CA ILE A 14 -23.39 -21.40 1.87
C ILE A 14 -22.80 -20.90 3.19
N THR A 15 -21.48 -20.74 3.25
CA THR A 15 -20.77 -20.30 4.45
C THR A 15 -21.17 -18.88 4.84
N LEU A 16 -21.24 -17.96 3.86
CA LEU A 16 -21.68 -16.59 4.07
C LEU A 16 -23.11 -16.53 4.62
N SER A 17 -24.02 -17.34 4.06
CA SER A 17 -25.43 -17.39 4.51
C SER A 17 -25.56 -17.94 5.92
N ARG A 18 -24.76 -18.95 6.28
CA ARG A 18 -24.70 -19.49 7.65
C ARG A 18 -24.20 -18.44 8.62
N GLU A 19 -23.16 -17.70 8.27
CA GLU A 19 -22.59 -16.67 9.13
C GLU A 19 -23.56 -15.49 9.31
N ALA A 20 -24.27 -15.09 8.25
CA ALA A 20 -25.33 -14.09 8.31
C ALA A 20 -26.41 -14.48 9.34
N ARG A 21 -26.87 -15.73 9.26
CA ARG A 21 -27.85 -16.26 10.22
C ARG A 21 -27.29 -16.33 11.64
N ARG A 22 -26.03 -16.75 11.82
CA ARG A 22 -25.39 -16.86 13.13
C ARG A 22 -25.24 -15.49 13.80
N ARG A 23 -24.87 -14.45 13.05
CA ARG A 23 -24.69 -13.07 13.55
C ARG A 23 -25.98 -12.25 13.60
N GLY A 24 -27.06 -12.73 12.99
CA GLY A 24 -28.32 -12.00 12.90
C GLY A 24 -28.26 -10.77 11.97
N VAL A 25 -27.32 -10.75 11.03
CA VAL A 25 -27.11 -9.64 10.08
C VAL A 25 -27.29 -10.11 8.63
N SER A 26 -27.33 -9.18 7.69
CA SER A 26 -27.45 -9.54 6.27
C SER A 26 -26.15 -10.11 5.70
N ALA A 27 -26.24 -11.02 4.73
CA ALA A 27 -25.07 -11.52 3.99
C ALA A 27 -24.28 -10.38 3.33
N SER A 28 -24.98 -9.36 2.83
CA SER A 28 -24.36 -8.16 2.25
C SER A 28 -23.59 -7.33 3.27
N GLU A 29 -23.95 -7.38 4.55
CA GLU A 29 -23.23 -6.68 5.62
C GLU A 29 -21.91 -7.36 5.94
N ILE A 30 -21.94 -8.69 6.11
CA ILE A 30 -20.72 -9.49 6.29
C ILE A 30 -19.80 -9.34 5.07
N ALA A 31 -20.36 -9.37 3.86
CA ALA A 31 -19.57 -9.18 2.65
C ALA A 31 -18.91 -7.78 2.61
N ARG A 32 -19.62 -6.73 3.04
CA ARG A 32 -19.03 -5.39 3.13
C ARG A 32 -17.95 -5.31 4.19
N GLU A 33 -18.16 -5.88 5.38
CA GLU A 33 -17.17 -5.93 6.47
C GLU A 33 -15.90 -6.64 6.01
N ALA A 34 -16.03 -7.84 5.43
CA ALA A 34 -14.91 -8.64 4.93
C ALA A 34 -14.16 -7.94 3.78
N LEU A 35 -14.87 -7.30 2.85
CA LEU A 35 -14.25 -6.53 1.77
C LEU A 35 -13.52 -5.31 2.32
N ALA A 36 -14.10 -4.61 3.29
CA ALA A 36 -13.51 -3.43 3.87
C ALA A 36 -12.28 -3.78 4.74
N ASP A 37 -12.31 -4.91 5.46
CA ASP A 37 -11.13 -5.47 6.15
C ASP A 37 -10.04 -5.84 5.15
N HIS A 38 -10.39 -6.58 4.10
CA HIS A 38 -9.44 -7.04 3.09
C HIS A 38 -8.78 -5.88 2.33
N LEU A 39 -9.53 -4.83 2.04
CA LEU A 39 -9.06 -3.62 1.38
C LEU A 39 -8.42 -2.62 2.35
N GLY A 40 -8.37 -2.92 3.65
CA GLY A 40 -7.80 -2.03 4.67
C GLY A 40 -8.57 -0.72 4.85
N MET A 41 -9.88 -0.71 4.58
CA MET A 41 -10.74 0.47 4.72
C MET A 41 -11.21 0.69 6.17
N ASN A 42 -10.98 -0.25 7.06
CA ASN A 42 -11.57 -0.26 8.41
C ASN A 42 -10.80 0.58 9.44
N GLY A 43 -9.90 1.45 9.00
CA GLY A 43 -9.10 2.33 9.87
C GLY A 43 -8.09 1.62 10.79
N THR A 44 -8.16 0.29 10.89
CA THR A 44 -7.23 -0.61 11.58
C THR A 44 -6.19 -1.22 10.64
N ALA A 45 -6.26 -0.91 9.34
CA ALA A 45 -5.27 -1.34 8.39
C ALA A 45 -3.90 -0.88 8.87
N LYS A 46 -3.01 -1.86 9.11
CA LYS A 46 -1.58 -1.58 9.27
C LYS A 46 -1.19 -0.59 8.17
N PRO A 47 -0.44 0.48 8.49
CA PRO A 47 0.11 1.36 7.47
C PRO A 47 0.68 0.46 6.37
N ARG A 48 0.25 0.67 5.12
CA ARG A 48 0.76 -0.10 3.99
C ARG A 48 2.27 -0.15 4.13
N GLU A 49 2.85 -1.33 4.31
CA GLU A 49 4.29 -1.46 4.42
C GLU A 49 4.88 -0.94 3.11
N ILE A 50 5.46 0.27 3.19
CA ILE A 50 6.17 0.86 2.09
C ILE A 50 7.56 0.23 2.19
N PRO A 51 7.96 -0.67 1.27
CA PRO A 51 9.21 -1.41 1.39
C PRO A 51 10.44 -0.49 1.38
N PHE A 52 10.24 0.78 0.99
CA PHE A 52 11.25 1.82 0.96
C PHE A 52 11.12 2.90 2.04
N ALA A 53 10.11 2.83 2.92
CA ALA A 53 10.01 3.80 4.02
C ALA A 53 11.15 3.57 5.02
N GLY A 54 11.92 4.62 5.30
CA GLY A 54 13.03 4.58 6.26
C GLY A 54 14.30 3.89 5.76
N LEU A 55 14.39 3.49 4.48
CA LEU A 55 15.65 2.98 3.90
C LEU A 55 16.80 3.98 3.99
N PHE A 56 16.47 5.28 4.01
CA PHE A 56 17.43 6.36 4.08
C PHE A 56 17.20 7.14 5.38
N ARG A 57 18.21 7.18 6.25
CA ARG A 57 18.26 8.19 7.30
C ARG A 57 18.66 9.49 6.63
N SER A 58 17.79 10.49 6.68
CA SER A 58 18.18 11.88 6.44
C SER A 58 19.20 12.27 7.51
N SER A 59 20.49 12.03 7.27
CA SER A 59 21.53 12.78 7.98
C SER A 59 21.39 14.24 7.56
N GLY A 60 21.63 15.17 8.47
CA GLY A 60 21.57 16.63 8.26
C GLY A 60 22.38 17.16 7.06
N GLU A 61 23.15 16.30 6.40
CA GLU A 61 24.17 16.61 5.42
C GLU A 61 23.63 16.66 3.98
N HIS A 62 22.45 16.07 3.71
CA HIS A 62 21.92 15.89 2.34
C HIS A 62 20.61 16.64 2.06
N TRP A 63 20.24 17.62 2.90
CA TRP A 63 18.97 18.38 2.76
C TRP A 63 18.87 19.21 1.47
N GLY A 64 19.98 19.42 0.75
CA GLY A 64 20.04 20.17 -0.51
C GLY A 64 20.12 19.32 -1.78
N THR A 65 20.21 17.98 -1.69
CA THR A 65 20.52 17.11 -2.85
C THR A 65 19.60 17.34 -4.06
N ALA A 66 18.32 17.63 -3.83
CA ALA A 66 17.38 17.93 -4.91
C ALA A 66 17.57 19.32 -5.52
N ALA A 67 18.02 20.30 -4.74
CA ALA A 67 18.31 21.66 -5.20
C ALA A 67 19.69 21.76 -5.87
N ASP A 68 20.63 20.90 -5.48
CA ASP A 68 22.03 20.94 -5.92
C ASP A 68 22.36 19.84 -6.94
N ILE A 69 21.34 19.23 -7.56
CA ILE A 69 21.49 18.02 -8.37
C ILE A 69 22.40 18.23 -9.59
N GLU A 70 22.29 19.38 -10.27
CA GLU A 70 23.19 19.74 -11.39
C GLU A 70 24.66 19.89 -10.93
N GLU A 71 24.90 20.42 -9.75
CA GLU A 71 26.26 20.63 -9.22
C GLU A 71 26.90 19.30 -8.79
N ILE A 72 26.12 18.43 -8.14
CA ILE A 72 26.56 17.09 -7.73
C ILE A 72 26.89 16.24 -8.96
N ILE A 73 26.02 16.22 -9.96
CA ILE A 73 26.25 15.47 -11.20
C ILE A 73 27.49 15.98 -11.92
N LYS A 74 27.65 17.31 -12.01
CA LYS A 74 28.83 17.91 -12.65
C LYS A 74 30.13 17.52 -11.93
N ARG A 75 30.14 17.54 -10.60
CA ARG A 75 31.31 17.13 -9.81
C ARG A 75 31.65 15.65 -10.04
N ASP A 76 30.66 14.78 -9.94
CA ASP A 76 30.88 13.33 -10.02
C ASP A 76 31.26 12.90 -11.44
N TRP A 77 30.66 13.47 -12.49
CA TRP A 77 31.04 13.20 -13.88
C TRP A 77 32.44 13.74 -14.23
N THR A 78 32.85 14.86 -13.60
CA THR A 78 34.21 15.39 -13.78
C THR A 78 35.24 14.48 -13.11
N ASP A 79 34.95 13.95 -11.92
CA ASP A 79 35.83 13.01 -11.21
C ASP A 79 35.96 11.68 -11.97
N ASP A 80 34.88 11.18 -12.58
CA ASP A 80 34.89 9.96 -13.39
C ASP A 80 35.68 10.13 -14.70
N LEU A 81 35.55 11.29 -15.37
CA LEU A 81 36.36 11.65 -16.54
C LEU A 81 37.85 11.81 -16.22
N LEU A 82 38.20 12.23 -14.99
CA LEU A 82 39.59 12.39 -14.56
C LEU A 82 40.23 11.09 -14.07
N ARG A 83 39.43 10.08 -13.68
CA ARG A 83 39.91 8.75 -13.25
C ARG A 83 39.96 7.71 -14.38
N GLY A 84 39.38 8.01 -15.53
CA GLY A 84 39.30 7.13 -16.71
C GLY A 84 40.26 7.46 -17.86
N GLY A 85 41.40 8.11 -17.61
CA GLY A 85 42.42 8.47 -18.61
C GLY A 85 43.76 7.81 -18.36
#